data_AF-X0YK46-F1
#
_entry.id   AF-X0YK46-F1
#
_cell.length_a   1.000
_cell.length_b   1.000
_cell.length_c   1.000
_cell.angle_alpha   90.00
_cell.angle_beta   90.00
_cell.angle_gamma   90.00
#
_symmetry.space_group_name_H-M   'P 1'
#
loop_
_entity.id
_entity.type
_entity.pdbx_description
1 polymer ?
#
loop_
_entity_poly.entity_id
_entity_poly.type
_entity_poly.pdbx_seq_one_letter_code
_entity_poly.pdbx_strand_id
1 'polypeptide(L)' 'MKYKEAVITVIIGSSSHFEIAIATAIAMYGVGSVAALGTTMGLFWEVPVMLAIVYLGKYLGKRGFWKSD' A
#
# COMPACT_ATOMS: atom_id res chain seq x y z
N MET A 1 -6.45 -8.40 20.07
CA MET A 1 -6.94 -8.32 18.68
C MET A 1 -6.81 -9.69 18.03
N LYS A 2 -7.80 -10.15 17.26
CA LYS A 2 -7.68 -11.41 16.49
C LYS A 2 -6.60 -11.22 15.41
N TYR A 3 -5.78 -12.24 15.13
CA TYR A 3 -4.66 -12.17 14.17
C TYR A 3 -5.07 -11.55 12.82
N LYS A 4 -6.24 -11.96 12.31
CA LYS A 4 -6.82 -11.43 11.07
C LYS A 4 -7.07 -9.92 11.10
N GLU A 5 -7.57 -9.41 12.22
CA GLU A 5 -7.85 -7.97 12.39
C GLU A 5 -6.55 -7.17 12.50
N ALA A 6 -5.54 -7.71 13.20
CA ALA A 6 -4.24 -7.06 13.32
C ALA A 6 -3.54 -6.90 11.94
N VAL A 7 -3.62 -7.92 11.09
CA VAL A 7 -3.07 -7.87 9.72
C VAL A 7 -3.75 -6.79 8.88
N ILE A 8 -5.08 -6.72 8.93
CA ILE A 8 -5.84 -5.71 8.18
C ILE A 8 -5.51 -4.30 8.68
N THR A 9 -5.49 -4.09 9.99
CA THR A 9 -5.18 -2.79 10.60
C THR A 9 -3.76 -2.32 10.28
N VAL A 10 -2.78 -3.21 10.28
CA VAL A 10 -1.39 -2.88 9.93
C VAL A 10 -1.28 -2.47 8.47
N ILE A 11 -1.91 -3.21 7.56
CA ILE A 11 -1.89 -2.91 6.13
C ILE A 11 -2.56 -1.56 5.84
N ILE A 12 -3.73 -1.31 6.43
CA ILE A 12 -4.46 -0.04 6.23
C ILE A 12 -3.72 1.12 6.92
N GLY A 13 -3.26 0.94 8.15
CA GLY A 13 -2.59 1.98 8.93
C GLY A 13 -1.22 2.38 8.41
N SER A 14 -0.54 1.50 7.66
CA SER A 14 0.71 1.80 6.99
C SER A 14 0.53 2.49 5.63
N SER A 15 -0.69 2.50 5.07
CA SER A 15 -0.94 3.05 3.74
C SER A 15 -1.13 4.56 3.74
N SER A 16 -0.67 5.22 2.68
CA SER A 16 -0.75 6.67 2.51
C SER A 16 -1.89 7.08 1.58
N HIS A 17 -2.50 8.25 1.81
CA HIS A 17 -3.55 8.80 0.95
C HIS A 17 -2.97 9.62 -0.22
N PHE A 18 -2.46 8.94 -1.25
CA PHE A 18 -1.79 9.59 -2.38
C PHE A 18 -2.68 10.54 -3.19
N GLU A 19 -3.97 10.27 -3.30
CA GLU A 19 -4.88 11.10 -4.09
C GLU A 19 -4.93 12.54 -3.57
N ILE A 20 -4.97 12.70 -2.24
CA ILE A 20 -4.93 14.01 -1.58
C ILE A 20 -3.53 14.64 -1.74
N ALA A 21 -2.46 13.85 -1.61
CA ALA A 21 -1.09 14.34 -1.77
C ALA A 21 -0.78 14.85 -3.18
N ILE A 22 -1.30 14.17 -4.21
CA ILE A 22 -1.18 14.59 -5.62
C ILE A 22 -2.01 15.85 -5.85
N ALA A 23 -3.24 15.90 -5.33
CA ALA A 23 -4.11 17.06 -5.45
C ALA A 23 -3.47 18.33 -4.85
N THR A 24 -2.84 18.23 -3.66
CA THR A 24 -2.15 19.36 -3.03
C THR A 24 -0.88 19.75 -3.78
N ALA A 25 -0.09 18.77 -4.26
CA ALA A 25 1.10 19.06 -5.06
C ALA A 25 0.76 19.77 -6.37
N ILE A 26 -0.30 19.35 -7.05
CA ILE A 26 -0.80 20.02 -8.27
C ILE A 26 -1.34 21.42 -7.92
N ALA A 27 -2.10 21.56 -6.83
CA ALA A 27 -2.68 22.84 -6.44
C ALA A 27 -1.61 23.89 -6.06
N MET A 28 -0.52 23.47 -5.42
CA MET A 28 0.55 24.37 -4.97
C MET A 28 1.64 24.62 -6.02
N TYR A 29 2.00 23.60 -6.80
CA TYR A 29 3.16 23.67 -7.69
C TYR A 29 2.82 23.56 -9.18
N GLY A 30 1.56 23.29 -9.53
CA GLY A 30 1.11 23.10 -10.90
C GLY A 30 1.36 21.68 -11.43
N VAL A 31 0.63 21.32 -12.49
CA VAL A 31 0.54 19.94 -13.03
C VAL A 31 1.88 19.40 -13.56
N GLY A 32 2.74 20.26 -14.10
CA GLY A 32 4.03 19.88 -14.71
C GLY A 32 5.23 19.96 -13.76
N SER A 33 5.01 20.24 -12.47
CA SER A 33 6.10 20.39 -11.51
C SER A 33 6.71 19.04 -11.11
N VAL A 34 8.02 19.06 -10.83
CA VAL A 34 8.75 17.92 -10.24
C VAL A 34 8.11 17.50 -8.91
N ALA A 35 7.48 18.41 -8.18
CA ALA A 35 6.74 18.10 -6.97
C ALA A 35 5.53 17.18 -7.23
N ALA A 36 4.75 17.47 -8.29
CA ALA A 36 3.61 16.64 -8.68
C ALA A 36 4.07 15.23 -9.14
N LEU A 37 5.14 15.16 -9.94
CA LEU A 37 5.75 13.89 -10.36
C LEU A 37 6.34 13.09 -9.18
N GLY A 38 6.93 13.77 -8.19
CA GLY A 38 7.44 13.12 -6.99
C GLY A 38 6.33 12.46 -6.18
N THR A 39 5.17 13.10 -6.06
CA THR A 39 4.03 12.54 -5.31
C THR A 39 3.37 11.34 -5.97
N THR A 40 3.35 11.26 -7.31
CA THR A 40 2.79 10.09 -8.02
C THR A 40 3.73 8.88 -7.97
N MET A 41 5.03 9.10 -7.83
CA MET A 41 6.04 8.03 -7.76
C MET A 41 5.87 7.15 -6.51
N GLY A 42 5.42 7.73 -5.39
CA GLY A 42 5.15 6.99 -4.15
C GLY A 42 4.06 5.93 -4.30
N LEU A 43 2.97 6.27 -5.02
CA LEU A 43 1.89 5.33 -5.34
C LEU A 43 2.40 4.16 -6.18
N PHE A 44 3.30 4.43 -7.12
CA PHE A 44 3.86 3.41 -8.01
C PHE A 44 4.64 2.35 -7.23
N TRP A 45 5.17 2.67 -6.05
CA TRP A 45 5.82 1.71 -5.17
C TRP A 45 4.86 1.07 -4.16
N GLU A 46 3.93 1.84 -3.60
CA GLU A 46 3.04 1.34 -2.55
C GLU A 46 2.07 0.25 -3.06
N VAL A 47 1.48 0.44 -4.24
CA VAL A 47 0.51 -0.51 -4.80
C VAL A 47 1.14 -1.89 -5.09
N PRO A 48 2.31 -1.99 -5.77
CA PRO A 48 2.97 -3.29 -5.97
C PRO A 48 3.35 -3.98 -4.67
N VAL A 49 3.84 -3.24 -3.67
CA VAL A 49 4.24 -3.82 -2.37
C VAL A 49 3.03 -4.43 -1.67
N MET A 50 1.90 -3.72 -1.65
CA MET A 50 0.67 -4.22 -1.03
C MET A 50 0.19 -5.50 -1.72
N LEU A 51 0.16 -5.53 -3.06
CA LEU A 51 -0.20 -6.72 -3.84
C LEU A 51 0.78 -7.88 -3.63
N ALA A 52 2.08 -7.59 -3.52
CA ALA A 52 3.10 -8.60 -3.25
C ALA A 52 2.91 -9.27 -1.88
N ILE A 53 2.58 -8.50 -0.84
CA ILE A 53 2.29 -9.04 0.50
C ILE A 53 1.06 -9.95 0.47
N VAL A 54 0.00 -9.55 -0.22
CA VAL A 54 -1.21 -10.38 -0.40
C VAL A 54 -0.89 -11.66 -1.16
N TYR A 55 -0.10 -11.57 -2.23
CA TYR A 55 0.31 -12.73 -3.02
C TYR A 55 1.18 -13.68 -2.19
N LEU A 56 2.10 -13.16 -1.40
CA LEU A 56 2.93 -13.93 -0.47
C LEU A 56 2.06 -14.65 0.56
N GLY A 57 1.07 -13.98 1.16
CA GLY A 57 0.13 -14.60 2.09
C GLY A 57 -0.67 -15.73 1.44
N LYS A 58 -1.15 -15.53 0.21
CA LYS A 58 -1.87 -16.57 -0.56
C LYS A 58 -0.96 -17.74 -0.93
N TYR A 59 0.31 -17.47 -1.25
CA TYR A 59 1.31 -18.48 -1.57
C TYR A 59 1.65 -19.34 -0.35
N LEU A 60 1.87 -18.72 0.81
CA LEU A 60 2.09 -19.42 2.09
C LEU A 60 0.86 -20.24 2.50
N GLY A 61 -0.35 -19.72 2.27
CA GLY A 61 -1.60 -20.47 2.49
C GLY A 61 -1.71 -21.72 1.61
N LYS A 62 -1.37 -21.63 0.33
CA LYS A 62 -1.33 -22.80 -0.59
C LYS A 62 -0.32 -23.86 -0.17
N ARG A 63 0.76 -23.47 0.52
CA ARG A 63 1.78 -24.40 1.04
C ARG A 63 1.36 -25.08 2.36
N GLY A 64 0.13 -24.86 2.84
CA GLY A 64 -0.37 -25.51 4.05
C GLY A 64 0.28 -24.97 5.34
N PHE A 65 0.87 -23.77 5.30
CA PHE A 65 1.61 -23.19 6.43
C PHE A 65 0.73 -22.95 7.68
N TRP A 66 -0.59 -22.85 7.51
CA TRP A 66 -1.58 -22.72 8.59
C TRP A 66 -2.19 -24.03 9.06
N LYS A 67 -1.60 -25.18 8.70
CA LYS A 67 -2.04 -26.46 9.26
C LYS A 67 -1.53 -26.57 10.70
N SER A 68 -2.30 -26.01 11.62
CA SER A 68 -2.27 -26.41 13.03
C SER A 68 -2.71 -27.87 13.10
N ASP A 69 -1.82 -28.73 13.59
CA ASP A 69 -2.23 -29.94 14.29
C ASP A 69 -3.15 -29.58 15.48
#